data_AF-A0A9E0ZSZ3-F1
#
_entry.id   AF-A0A9E0ZSZ3-F1
#
_cell.length_a   1.000
_cell.length_b   1.000
_cell.length_c   1.000
_cell.angle_alpha   90.00
_cell.angle_beta   90.00
_cell.angle_gamma   90.00
#
_symmetry.space_group_name_H-M   'P 1'
#
loop_
_entity.id
_entity.type
_entity.pdbx_description
1 polymer ?
#
loop_
_entity_poly.entity_id
_entity_poly.type
_entity_poly.pdbx_seq_one_letter_code
_entity_poly.pdbx_strand_id
1 'polypeptide(L)' 'MNKKEKNAAKEEYCILCHKGTGVDFYNDIKERKYFVNGCGQLCADCYNEIYRR' A
#
# COMPACT_ATOMS: atom_id res chain seq x y z
N MET A 1 21.11 -16.11 17.81
CA MET A 1 20.65 -16.32 16.42
C MET A 1 20.27 -14.96 15.84
N ASN A 2 21.14 -14.37 15.01
CA ASN A 2 20.99 -13.00 14.49
C ASN A 2 20.00 -12.99 13.31
N LYS A 3 18.71 -12.81 13.62
CA LYS A 3 17.62 -12.77 12.63
C LYS A 3 17.43 -11.33 12.12
N LYS A 4 18.44 -10.78 11.43
CA LYS A 4 18.35 -9.50 10.70
C LYS A 4 18.78 -9.70 9.25
N GLU A 5 18.14 -10.65 8.58
CA GLU A 5 18.14 -10.70 7.13
C GLU A 5 17.18 -9.61 6.66
N LYS A 6 17.78 -8.54 6.12
CA LYS A 6 17.10 -7.41 5.51
C LYS A 6 16.25 -7.92 4.34
N ASN A 7 14.98 -8.23 4.59
CA ASN A 7 14.00 -8.16 3.52
C ASN A 7 14.04 -6.72 3.00
N ALA A 8 14.45 -6.53 1.75
CA ALA A 8 14.24 -5.25 1.09
C ALA A 8 12.75 -4.92 1.25
N ALA A 9 12.44 -3.80 1.91
CA ALA A 9 11.06 -3.40 2.17
C ALA A 9 10.32 -3.38 0.83
N LYS A 10 9.40 -4.33 0.65
CA LYS A 10 8.60 -4.43 -0.56
C LYS A 10 7.39 -3.55 -0.34
N GLU A 11 7.22 -2.55 -1.18
CA GLU A 11 6.14 -1.57 -1.06
C GLU A 11 5.00 -1.90 -2.02
N GLU A 12 3.78 -1.52 -1.64
CA GLU A 12 2.63 -1.49 -2.53
C GLU A 12 2.64 -0.24 -3.42
N TYR A 13 2.19 -0.41 -4.66
CA TYR A 13 2.05 0.68 -5.63
C TYR A 13 0.58 0.96 -5.91
N CYS A 14 0.26 2.23 -6.16
CA CYS A 14 -1.10 2.64 -6.49
C CYS A 14 -1.55 1.99 -7.80
N ILE A 15 -2.70 1.31 -7.79
CA ILE A 15 -3.21 0.62 -9.00
C ILE A 15 -3.62 1.58 -10.13
N LEU A 16 -3.80 2.88 -9.84
CA LEU A 16 -4.22 3.88 -10.84
C LEU A 16 -3.06 4.69 -11.40
N CYS A 17 -2.21 5.23 -10.53
CA CYS A 17 -1.12 6.11 -10.94
C CYS A 17 0.27 5.46 -10.86
N HIS A 18 0.35 4.22 -10.38
CA HIS A 18 1.58 3.41 -10.25
C HIS A 18 2.69 4.03 -9.40
N LYS A 19 2.41 5.11 -8.66
CA LYS A 19 3.34 5.66 -7.67
C LYS A 19 3.39 4.78 -6.43
N GLY A 20 4.54 4.77 -5.77
CA GLY A 20 4.70 4.15 -4.45
C GLY A 20 3.73 4.77 -3.44
N THR A 21 3.16 3.93 -2.59
CA THR A 21 2.18 4.34 -1.57
C THR A 21 2.75 4.44 -0.17
N GLY A 22 4.00 4.02 0.03
CA GLY A 22 4.65 3.89 1.34
C GLY A 22 4.09 2.75 2.21
N VAL A 23 3.14 1.96 1.69
CA VAL A 23 2.53 0.83 2.41
C VAL A 23 3.37 -0.42 2.21
N ASP A 24 3.76 -1.09 3.30
CA ASP A 24 4.48 -2.35 3.25
C ASP A 24 3.59 -3.47 2.67
N PHE A 25 4.10 -4.16 1.65
CA PHE A 25 3.48 -5.30 0.97
C PHE A 25 3.09 -6.43 1.93
N TYR A 26 3.81 -6.58 3.05
CA TYR A 26 3.56 -7.62 4.05
C TYR A 26 2.58 -7.20 5.15
N ASN A 27 2.18 -5.93 5.20
CA ASN A 27 1.23 -5.45 6.20
C ASN A 27 -0.15 -6.11 5.99
N ASP A 28 -0.89 -6.46 7.05
CA ASP A 28 -2.22 -7.06 6.88
C ASP A 28 -3.13 -6.08 6.11
N ILE A 29 -3.92 -6.60 5.18
CA ILE A 29 -4.83 -5.80 4.34
C ILE A 29 -5.75 -4.92 5.21
N LYS A 30 -6.20 -5.40 6.36
CA LYS A 30 -7.07 -4.66 7.28
C LYS A 30 -6.38 -3.44 7.91
N GLU A 31 -5.06 -3.42 7.92
CA GLU A 31 -4.23 -2.34 8.47
C GLU A 31 -3.75 -1.35 7.39
N ARG A 32 -3.95 -1.66 6.11
CA ARG A 32 -3.54 -0.81 4.99
C ARG A 32 -4.53 0.33 4.79
N LYS A 33 -4.10 1.56 5.06
CA LYS A 33 -4.87 2.75 4.67
C LYS A 33 -5.04 2.78 3.16
N TYR A 34 -6.21 3.21 2.70
CA TYR A 34 -6.53 3.40 1.27
C TYR A 34 -6.50 2.12 0.42
N PHE A 35 -6.48 0.94 1.05
CA PHE A 35 -6.72 -0.31 0.34
C PHE A 35 -8.20 -0.44 -0.02
N VAL A 36 -8.48 -0.79 -1.28
CA VAL A 36 -9.84 -1.01 -1.78
C VAL A 36 -10.04 -2.50 -1.96
N ASN A 37 -10.94 -3.09 -1.16
CA ASN A 37 -11.23 -4.52 -1.19
C ASN A 37 -11.61 -4.98 -2.61
N GLY A 38 -10.88 -5.97 -3.12
CA GLY A 38 -11.07 -6.52 -4.46
C GLY A 38 -10.42 -5.73 -5.60
N CYS A 39 -9.92 -4.51 -5.37
CA CYS A 39 -9.26 -3.69 -6.38
C CYS A 39 -7.75 -3.59 -6.15
N GLY A 40 -7.31 -3.43 -4.90
CA GLY A 40 -5.90 -3.28 -4.52
C GLY A 40 -5.60 -1.96 -3.82
N GLN A 41 -4.32 -1.60 -3.76
CA GLN A 41 -3.82 -0.44 -3.03
C GLN A 41 -3.93 0.87 -3.85
N LEU A 42 -4.38 1.95 -3.22
CA LEU A 42 -4.30 3.32 -3.77
C LEU A 42 -3.34 4.20 -2.97
N CYS A 43 -2.80 5.25 -3.61
CA CYS A 43 -2.21 6.37 -2.89
C CYS A 43 -3.32 7.29 -2.33
N ALA A 44 -2.96 8.17 -1.39
CA ALA A 44 -3.91 9.11 -0.78
C ALA A 44 -4.62 10.00 -1.81
N ASP A 45 -3.87 10.54 -2.78
CA ASP A 45 -4.42 11.44 -3.81
C ASP A 45 -5.51 10.76 -4.64
N CYS A 46 -5.22 9.57 -5.20
CA CYS A 46 -6.17 8.82 -6.01
C CYS A 46 -7.37 8.32 -5.18
N TYR A 47 -7.15 7.95 -3.92
CA TYR A 47 -8.24 7.57 -3.02
C TYR A 47 -9.17 8.77 -2.76
N ASN A 48 -8.62 9.95 -2.44
CA ASN A 48 -9.40 11.14 -2.15
C ASN A 48 -10.15 11.67 -3.39
N GLU A 49 -9.57 11.56 -4.59
CA GLU A 49 -10.24 11.90 -5.84
C GLU A 49 -11.51 11.07 -6.08
N ILE A 50 -11.43 9.75 -5.87
CA ILE A 50 -12.54 8.82 -6.08
C ILE A 50 -13.60 8.97 -4.99
N TYR A 51 -13.18 8.97 -3.72
CA TYR A 51 -14.10 8.92 -2.58
C TYR A 51 -14.49 10.30 -2.03
N ARG A 52 -13.98 11.40 -2.62
CA ARG A 52 -14.23 12.80 -2.20
C ARG A 52 -14.11 13.00 -0.68
N ARG A 53 -13.02 12.51 -0.10
CA ARG A 53 -12.72 12.60 1.34
C ARG A 53 -11.72 13.70 1.65
#